data_AF-A0A0F6AAB4-F1
#
_entry.id   AF-A0A0F6AAB4-F1
#
_cell.length_a   1.000
_cell.length_b   1.000
_cell.length_c   1.000
_cell.angle_alpha   90.00
_cell.angle_beta   90.00
_cell.angle_gamma   90.00
#
_symmetry.space_group_name_H-M   'P 1'
#
loop_
_entity.id
_entity.type
_entity.pdbx_description
1 polymer ?
#
loop_
_entity_poly.entity_id
_entity_poly.type
_entity_poly.pdbx_seq_one_letter_code
_entity_poly.pdbx_strand_id
1 'polypeptide(L)'
;MKFAVGISVLVLLLNGCKVNEGESFDRDATPEERTEYQGVEGVVQSQKDKVYLMDKALTDKCKNAKVDHAVAITNNDIKAQEEQLKIIKSTCR
;
A
#
# COMPACT_ATOMS: atom_id res chain seq x y z
N MET A 1 -50.02 1.71 -36.62
CA MET A 1 -48.54 1.59 -36.74
C MET A 1 -47.89 2.92 -36.32
N LYS A 2 -47.89 3.26 -35.03
CA LYS A 2 -47.36 4.56 -34.55
C LYS A 2 -46.57 4.47 -33.22
N PHE A 3 -46.48 3.27 -32.63
CA PHE A 3 -45.85 3.05 -31.32
C PHE A 3 -44.54 2.24 -31.36
N ALA A 4 -44.18 1.67 -32.52
CA ALA A 4 -42.98 0.83 -32.65
C ALA A 4 -41.69 1.64 -32.83
N VAL A 5 -41.78 2.90 -33.25
CA VAL A 5 -40.61 3.75 -33.55
C VAL A 5 -40.01 4.38 -32.27
N GLY A 6 -40.84 4.62 -31.24
CA GLY A 6 -40.39 5.28 -30.00
C GLY A 6 -39.50 4.41 -29.11
N ILE A 7 -39.71 3.09 -29.12
CA ILE A 7 -38.99 2.16 -28.23
C ILE A 7 -37.57 1.87 -28.76
N SER A 8 -37.39 1.86 -30.09
CA SER A 8 -36.09 1.56 -30.71
C SER A 8 -35.03 2.64 -30.48
N VAL A 9 -35.43 3.89 -30.23
CA VAL A 9 -34.49 5.01 -30.00
C VAL A 9 -33.94 4.98 -28.56
N LEU A 10 -34.72 4.45 -27.60
CA LEU A 10 -34.33 4.41 -26.19
C LEU A 10 -33.23 3.38 -25.88
N VAL A 11 -33.17 2.29 -26.66
CA VAL A 11 -32.16 1.22 -26.49
C VAL A 11 -30.76 1.65 -26.98
N LEU A 12 -30.68 2.60 -27.92
CA LEU A 12 -29.39 3.10 -28.42
C LEU A 12 -28.73 4.11 -27.46
N LEU A 13 -29.50 4.75 -26.59
CA LEU A 13 -29.00 5.74 -25.63
C LEU A 13 -28.33 5.12 -24.39
N LEU A 14 -28.46 3.80 -24.18
CA LEU A 14 -27.88 3.08 -23.03
C LEU A 14 -26.45 2.55 -23.27
N ASN A 15 -25.94 2.56 -24.51
CA ASN A 15 -24.56 2.14 -24.81
C ASN A 15 -23.50 3.19 -24.44
N GLY A 16 -23.90 4.28 -23.77
CA GLY A 16 -23.06 5.45 -23.50
C GLY A 16 -22.41 5.52 -22.13
N CYS A 17 -22.65 4.57 -21.22
CA CYS A 17 -21.86 4.48 -19.99
C CYS A 17 -20.49 3.88 -20.31
N LYS A 18 -19.63 4.67 -20.96
CA LYS A 18 -18.19 4.45 -20.93
C LYS A 18 -17.82 4.57 -19.46
N VAL A 19 -17.64 3.44 -18.78
CA VAL A 19 -17.09 3.40 -17.43
C VAL A 19 -15.83 4.25 -17.51
N ASN A 20 -15.87 5.42 -16.88
CA ASN A 20 -14.68 6.17 -16.61
C ASN A 20 -13.93 5.29 -15.61
N GLU A 21 -13.10 4.38 -16.13
CA GLU A 21 -12.09 3.73 -15.30
C GLU A 21 -11.28 4.90 -14.77
N GLY A 22 -11.48 5.21 -13.49
CA GLY A 22 -10.75 6.29 -12.84
C GLY A 22 -9.25 6.03 -12.96
N GLU A 23 -8.43 6.91 -12.38
CA GLU A 23 -7.01 6.61 -12.34
C GLU A 23 -6.76 5.24 -11.71
N SER A 24 -5.81 4.51 -12.28
CA SER A 24 -5.45 3.17 -11.80
C SER A 24 -4.98 3.18 -10.34
N PHE A 25 -4.51 4.33 -9.84
CA PHE A 25 -4.19 4.62 -8.45
C PHE A 25 -3.91 6.13 -8.30
N ASP A 26 -4.02 6.69 -7.09
CA ASP A 26 -3.73 8.12 -6.79
C ASP A 26 -2.24 8.47 -6.90
N ARG A 27 -1.75 8.91 -8.05
CA ARG A 27 -0.30 9.07 -8.29
C ARG A 27 0.40 10.04 -7.33
N ASP A 28 -0.34 10.93 -6.70
CA ASP A 28 0.21 11.94 -5.79
C ASP A 28 0.32 11.42 -4.34
N ALA A 29 -0.43 10.39 -3.97
CA ALA A 29 -0.33 9.74 -2.66
C ALA A 29 0.95 8.91 -2.51
N THR A 30 1.55 8.94 -1.32
CA THR A 30 2.66 8.04 -0.99
C THR A 30 2.18 6.58 -0.86
N PRO A 31 3.06 5.58 -0.92
CA PRO A 31 2.68 4.17 -0.72
C PRO A 31 1.92 3.91 0.59
N GLU A 32 2.19 4.69 1.65
CA GLU A 32 1.52 4.60 2.96
C GLU A 32 0.10 5.15 2.96
N GLU A 33 -0.16 6.15 2.12
CA GLU A 33 -1.43 6.89 2.08
C GLU A 33 -2.36 6.37 0.98
N ARG A 34 -1.81 5.62 0.01
CA ARG A 34 -2.53 5.08 -1.13
C ARG A 34 -3.48 3.93 -0.73
N THR A 35 -4.78 4.17 -0.86
CA THR A 35 -5.83 3.22 -0.46
C THR A 35 -6.47 2.44 -1.62
N GLU A 36 -6.42 2.96 -2.84
CA GLU A 36 -7.14 2.40 -3.98
C GLU A 36 -6.23 2.04 -5.16
N TYR A 37 -6.56 0.92 -5.80
CA TYR A 37 -5.87 0.39 -6.96
C TYR A 37 -6.89 -0.23 -7.92
N GLN A 38 -6.88 0.19 -9.18
CA GLN A 38 -7.83 -0.22 -10.21
C GLN A 38 -7.09 -0.67 -11.48
N GLY A 39 -7.65 -1.66 -12.17
CA GLY A 39 -7.08 -2.20 -13.39
C GLY A 39 -5.73 -2.89 -13.20
N VAL A 40 -5.14 -3.33 -14.32
CA VAL A 40 -3.87 -4.08 -14.33
C VAL A 40 -2.72 -3.23 -13.78
N GLU A 41 -2.68 -1.95 -14.13
CA GLU A 41 -1.64 -1.04 -13.66
C GLU A 41 -1.72 -0.83 -12.14
N GLY A 42 -2.93 -0.67 -11.59
CA GLY A 42 -3.15 -0.59 -10.15
C GLY A 42 -2.67 -1.85 -9.42
N VAL A 43 -2.92 -3.03 -9.96
CA VAL A 43 -2.44 -4.29 -9.37
C VAL A 43 -0.90 -4.33 -9.33
N VAL A 44 -0.24 -3.94 -10.42
CA VAL A 44 1.24 -3.86 -10.47
C VAL A 44 1.75 -2.86 -9.42
N GLN A 45 1.12 -1.69 -9.31
CA GLN A 45 1.51 -0.69 -8.33
C GLN A 45 1.32 -1.19 -6.89
N SER A 46 0.21 -1.88 -6.60
CA SER A 46 -0.06 -2.45 -5.28
C SER A 46 1.01 -3.44 -4.82
N GLN A 47 1.62 -4.17 -5.75
CA GLN A 47 2.72 -5.09 -5.44
C GLN A 47 4.00 -4.34 -5.09
N LYS A 48 4.32 -3.28 -5.84
CA LYS A 48 5.48 -2.42 -5.54
C LYS A 48 5.34 -1.77 -4.17
N ASP A 49 4.15 -1.22 -3.89
CA ASP A 49 3.88 -0.53 -2.63
C ASP A 49 3.92 -1.52 -1.46
N LYS A 50 3.42 -2.75 -1.63
CA LYS A 50 3.58 -3.80 -0.60
C LYS A 50 5.04 -4.12 -0.30
N VAL A 51 5.88 -4.30 -1.33
CA VAL A 51 7.31 -4.58 -1.13
C VAL A 51 7.98 -3.41 -0.41
N TYR A 52 7.71 -2.18 -0.87
CA TYR A 52 8.22 -0.97 -0.23
C TYR A 52 7.82 -0.89 1.25
N LEU A 53 6.54 -1.11 1.58
CA LEU A 53 6.04 -1.04 2.95
C LEU A 53 6.64 -2.15 3.83
N MET A 54 6.88 -3.34 3.29
CA MET A 54 7.57 -4.42 4.01
C MET A 54 9.02 -4.05 4.32
N ASP A 55 9.75 -3.53 3.34
CA ASP A 55 11.15 -3.12 3.53
C ASP A 55 11.27 -1.92 4.48
N LYS A 56 10.33 -0.96 4.40
CA LYS A 56 10.22 0.14 5.34
C LYS A 56 9.97 -0.36 6.75
N ALA A 57 9.00 -1.25 6.94
CA ALA A 57 8.70 -1.82 8.26
C ALA A 57 9.90 -2.56 8.87
N LEU A 58 10.66 -3.29 8.06
CA LEU A 58 11.88 -3.96 8.50
C LEU A 58 12.96 -2.95 8.92
N THR A 59 13.14 -1.90 8.11
CA THR A 59 14.07 -0.81 8.37
C THR A 59 13.73 -0.08 9.67
N ASP A 60 12.46 0.27 9.86
CA ASP A 60 11.97 0.95 11.07
C ASP A 60 12.15 0.06 12.29
N LYS A 61 11.85 -1.24 12.19
CA LYS A 61 12.10 -2.20 13.27
C LYS A 61 13.58 -2.28 13.63
N CYS A 62 14.48 -2.31 12.65
CA CYS A 62 15.92 -2.27 12.89
C CYS A 62 16.36 -0.97 13.59
N LYS A 63 15.85 0.19 13.12
CA LYS A 63 16.16 1.49 13.69
C LYS A 63 15.71 1.57 15.16
N ASN A 64 14.49 1.14 15.44
CA ASN A 64 13.95 1.12 16.80
C ASN A 64 14.76 0.19 17.70
N ALA A 65 15.10 -1.02 17.24
CA ALA A 65 15.92 -1.95 18.01
C ALA A 65 17.31 -1.38 18.36
N LYS A 66 17.93 -0.60 17.46
CA LYS A 66 19.20 0.09 17.73
C LYS A 66 19.05 1.18 18.80
N VAL A 67 17.95 1.94 18.75
CA VAL A 67 17.64 2.96 19.77
C VAL A 67 17.40 2.29 21.13
N ASP A 68 16.55 1.25 21.16
CA ASP A 68 16.23 0.52 22.38
C ASP A 68 17.47 -0.15 22.98
N HIS A 69 18.38 -0.67 22.15
CA HIS A 69 19.65 -1.19 22.61
C HIS A 69 20.50 -0.11 23.29
N ALA A 70 20.57 1.10 22.72
CA ALA A 70 21.31 2.21 23.33
C ALA A 70 20.67 2.68 24.66
N VAL A 71 19.34 2.68 24.76
CA VAL A 71 18.62 2.94 26.01
C VAL A 71 18.94 1.85 27.04
N ALA A 72 18.93 0.58 26.65
CA ALA A 72 19.25 -0.54 27.53
C ALA A 72 20.71 -0.50 28.04
N ILE A 73 21.67 -0.06 27.22
CA ILE A 73 23.04 0.22 27.66
C ILE A 73 23.04 1.30 28.75
N THR A 74 22.36 2.42 28.50
CA THR A 74 22.30 3.55 29.43
C THR A 74 21.69 3.14 30.78
N ASN A 75 20.70 2.25 30.75
CA ASN A 75 20.02 1.76 31.95
C ASN A 75 20.70 0.56 32.61
N ASN A 76 21.84 0.08 32.08
CA ASN A 76 22.51 -1.15 32.52
C ASN A 76 21.60 -2.41 32.51
N ASP A 77 20.59 -2.44 31.63
CA ASP A 77 19.70 -3.59 31.47
C ASP A 77 20.30 -4.60 30.49
N ILE A 78 21.06 -5.55 31.01
CA ILE A 78 21.78 -6.56 30.23
C ILE A 78 20.83 -7.46 29.45
N LYS A 79 19.66 -7.79 30.02
CA LYS A 79 18.69 -8.68 29.35
C LYS A 79 18.09 -7.97 28.14
N ALA A 80 17.69 -6.71 28.29
CA ALA A 80 17.19 -5.90 27.18
C ALA A 80 18.26 -5.69 26.10
N GLN A 81 19.53 -5.51 26.47
CA GLN A 81 20.62 -5.43 25.49
C GLN A 81 20.71 -6.70 24.63
N GLU A 82 20.73 -7.88 25.25
CA GLU A 82 20.80 -9.15 24.51
C GLU A 82 19.58 -9.38 23.60
N GLU A 83 18.38 -9.03 24.07
CA GLU A 83 17.16 -9.12 23.28
C GLU A 83 17.23 -8.20 22.04
N GLN A 84 17.61 -6.94 22.23
CA GLN A 84 17.72 -5.99 21.13
C GLN A 84 18.84 -6.38 20.15
N LEU A 85 19.96 -6.94 20.62
CA LEU A 85 21.01 -7.48 19.76
C LEU A 85 20.51 -8.62 18.87
N LYS A 86 19.65 -9.51 19.39
CA LYS A 86 19.05 -10.58 18.59
C LYS A 86 18.14 -10.00 17.51
N ILE A 87 17.34 -8.97 17.84
CA ILE A 87 16.48 -8.29 16.88
C ILE A 87 17.32 -7.61 15.80
N ILE A 88 18.36 -6.86 16.19
CA ILE A 88 19.29 -6.20 15.26
C ILE A 88 19.90 -7.22 14.29
N LYS A 89 20.45 -8.33 14.80
CA LYS A 89 21.08 -9.37 13.97
C LYS A 89 20.14 -10.06 13.00
N SER A 90 18.85 -10.17 13.35
CA SER A 90 17.85 -10.86 12.52
C SER A 90 17.12 -9.93 11.56
N THR A 91 17.07 -8.63 11.85
CA THR A 91 16.20 -7.67 11.17
C THR A 91 16.99 -6.66 10.34
N CYS A 92 18.14 -6.19 10.83
CA CYS A 92 18.98 -5.25 10.09
C CYS A 92 19.71 -6.00 8.97
N ARG A 93 19.43 -5.62 7.71
CA ARG A 93 20.18 -6.06 6.53
C ARG A 93 21.24 -5.03 6.16
#